data_AF-A0A9E7A497-F1
#
_entry.id   AF-A0A9E7A497-F1
#
_cell.length_a   1.000
_cell.length_b   1.000
_cell.length_c   1.000
_cell.angle_alpha   90.00
_cell.angle_beta   90.00
_cell.angle_gamma   90.00
#
_symmetry.space_group_name_H-M   'P 1'
#
loop_
_entity.id
_entity.type
_entity.pdbx_description
1 polymer ?
#
loop_
_entity_poly.entity_id
_entity_poly.type
_entity_poly.pdbx_seq_one_letter_code
_entity_poly.pdbx_strand_id
1 'polypeptide(L)'
;MIVNAHGSLADLPPDGVLHIPDAFEDRELAEAIDLLVNDPVLRQRMGTDGRERILAEQAPADCARAYYAAIEGFNRRAQGRRRLVGELARLETDPALDVELAQAAADSLPAGARLRQLLVDVGEIAKWDANSGIQRVVRALLETLLREPPAGWRVEPVFGDPVLGRYRYARRFTCEFLGMPCVWPGDDPIDIYAGDIFLSPDACFTQIPEMQAALDAMAQAGVHLASVVYDLLPTRFPHYFPLADGLFARWLDTIARFNQLLCISRAVAADLADYLAAHPPANGRMPAIDWFHLGADLETATAPVARGEDLREAALRTPDRPSFLMVGTIEPRKGHALALAAMERLWGAGGDAALVIAGARGWMVDDLMEKLHQHPESGRRLIWIERPSDAELRQLYRACSCLLAASEGEGFGLPLIEAARHDLPILARDIPVFREVAGDHASYFDGTGPETLHAALEAWLAAFQAGRAVGSRGLPWLTWRQSVDALLQRLPMN
;
A
#
# COMPACT_ATOMS: atom_id res chain seq x y z
N MET A 1 32.14 -14.09 35.11
CA MET A 1 33.33 -13.62 35.85
C MET A 1 34.27 -14.76 36.21
N ILE A 2 33.80 -16.01 36.29
CA ILE A 2 34.67 -17.20 36.29
C ILE A 2 34.78 -17.68 34.85
N VAL A 3 35.99 -17.96 34.38
CA VAL A 3 36.26 -18.55 33.06
C VAL A 3 37.22 -19.72 33.24
N ASN A 4 37.04 -20.79 32.47
CA ASN A 4 38.10 -21.79 32.36
C ASN A 4 39.17 -21.27 31.41
N ALA A 5 40.42 -21.68 31.65
CA ALA A 5 41.56 -21.30 30.82
C ALA A 5 41.60 -22.07 29.49
N HIS A 6 40.48 -22.08 28.76
CA HIS A 6 40.32 -22.78 27.48
C HIS A 6 40.27 -21.81 26.30
N GLY A 7 41.06 -22.08 25.26
CA GLY A 7 41.03 -21.30 24.02
C GLY A 7 41.22 -19.80 24.26
N SER A 8 40.38 -18.98 23.63
CA SER A 8 40.46 -17.51 23.73
C SER A 8 40.08 -16.96 25.11
N LEU A 9 39.50 -17.77 26.00
CA LEU A 9 39.21 -17.35 27.37
C LEU A 9 40.47 -17.31 28.24
N ALA A 10 41.51 -18.09 27.89
CA ALA A 10 42.80 -18.07 28.58
C ALA A 10 43.53 -16.73 28.44
N ASP A 11 43.27 -16.00 27.35
CA ASP A 11 43.90 -14.70 27.06
C ASP A 11 43.23 -13.53 27.82
N LEU A 12 42.15 -13.79 28.55
CA LEU A 12 41.50 -12.76 29.36
C LEU A 12 42.38 -12.38 30.56
N PRO A 13 42.50 -11.10 30.91
CA PRO A 13 43.34 -10.66 32.01
C PRO A 13 42.78 -11.10 33.37
N PRO A 14 43.65 -11.50 34.32
CA PRO A 14 43.25 -12.02 35.63
C PRO A 14 42.55 -10.98 36.53
N ASP A 15 42.67 -9.70 36.18
CA ASP A 15 42.11 -8.55 36.88
C ASP A 15 40.61 -8.35 36.54
N GLY A 16 40.13 -8.87 35.41
CA GLY A 16 38.72 -8.79 35.00
C GLY A 16 37.93 -10.10 35.10
N VAL A 17 38.62 -11.24 35.17
CA VAL A 17 38.02 -12.57 35.30
C VAL A 17 38.84 -13.49 36.21
N LEU A 18 38.14 -14.38 36.90
CA LEU A 18 38.74 -15.41 37.74
C LEU A 18 38.94 -16.64 36.87
N HIS A 19 40.20 -16.98 36.63
CA HIS A 19 40.57 -18.17 35.87
C HIS A 19 40.51 -19.41 36.74
N ILE A 20 39.88 -20.45 36.22
CA ILE A 20 40.05 -21.83 36.69
C ILE A 20 40.79 -22.64 35.62
N PRO A 21 41.44 -23.76 35.97
CA PRO A 21 42.13 -24.61 35.01
C PRO A 21 41.24 -25.01 33.82
N ASP A 22 41.85 -25.30 32.65
CA ASP A 22 41.10 -25.75 31.47
C ASP A 22 40.31 -27.05 31.77
N ALA A 23 41.02 -28.04 32.30
CA ALA A 23 40.43 -29.22 32.92
C ALA A 23 40.34 -28.99 34.44
N PHE A 24 39.12 -28.83 34.95
CA PHE A 24 38.86 -28.59 36.38
C PHE A 24 37.85 -29.61 36.94
N GLU A 25 37.93 -29.86 38.24
CA GLU A 25 36.95 -30.65 38.99
C GLU A 25 35.83 -29.75 39.56
N ASP A 26 34.65 -30.33 39.86
CA ASP A 26 33.52 -29.59 40.46
C ASP A 26 33.90 -28.81 41.72
N ARG A 27 34.87 -29.32 42.48
CA ARG A 27 35.41 -28.66 43.68
C ARG A 27 36.08 -27.31 43.36
N GLU A 28 36.84 -27.23 42.27
CA GLU A 28 37.58 -26.01 41.89
C GLU A 28 36.64 -24.91 41.40
N LEU A 29 35.57 -25.29 40.70
CA LEU A 29 34.50 -24.35 40.34
C LEU A 29 33.73 -23.89 41.58
N ALA A 30 33.41 -24.80 42.50
CA ALA A 30 32.73 -24.45 43.75
C ALA A 30 33.56 -23.47 44.59
N GLU A 31 34.87 -23.70 44.73
CA GLU A 31 35.78 -22.79 45.43
C GLU A 31 35.85 -21.40 44.77
N ALA A 32 35.87 -21.35 43.44
CA ALA A 32 35.85 -20.09 42.70
C ALA A 32 34.51 -19.32 42.88
N ILE A 33 33.39 -20.03 42.94
CA ILE A 33 32.07 -19.45 43.22
C ILE A 33 32.03 -18.93 44.66
N ASP A 34 32.45 -19.73 45.63
CA ASP A 34 32.45 -19.37 47.04
C ASP A 34 33.35 -18.15 47.31
N LEU A 35 34.51 -18.06 46.66
CA LEU A 35 35.39 -16.89 46.74
C LEU A 35 34.66 -15.61 46.31
N LEU A 36 33.98 -15.63 45.16
CA LEU A 36 33.28 -14.46 44.63
C LEU A 36 32.00 -14.11 45.39
N VAL A 37 31.33 -15.11 45.97
CA VAL A 37 30.14 -14.91 46.82
C VAL A 37 30.55 -14.23 48.13
N ASN A 38 31.61 -14.74 48.77
CA ASN A 38 32.06 -14.30 50.08
C ASN A 38 32.92 -13.02 50.07
N ASP A 39 33.49 -12.64 48.92
CA ASP A 39 34.24 -11.38 48.75
C ASP A 39 33.50 -10.38 47.82
N PRO A 40 32.62 -9.54 48.38
CA PRO A 40 31.88 -8.55 47.59
C PRO A 40 32.77 -7.45 46.99
N VAL A 41 33.92 -7.15 47.60
CA VAL A 41 34.86 -6.12 47.12
C VAL A 41 35.58 -6.62 45.87
N LEU A 42 36.10 -7.85 45.92
CA LEU A 42 36.71 -8.52 44.78
C LEU A 42 35.72 -8.62 43.61
N ARG A 43 34.49 -9.06 43.88
CA ARG A 43 33.44 -9.17 42.86
C ARG A 43 33.12 -7.83 42.20
N GLN A 44 32.99 -6.77 42.99
CA GLN A 44 32.71 -5.44 42.44
C GLN A 44 33.88 -4.91 41.61
N ARG A 45 35.12 -5.05 42.11
CA ARG A 45 36.33 -4.64 41.38
C ARG A 45 36.44 -5.33 40.03
N MET A 46 36.40 -6.66 40.01
CA MET A 46 36.50 -7.43 38.77
C MET A 46 35.35 -7.14 37.79
N GLY A 47 34.14 -6.88 38.30
CA GLY A 47 33.01 -6.44 37.47
C GLY A 47 33.22 -5.07 36.83
N THR A 48 33.79 -4.11 37.56
CA THR A 48 34.16 -2.80 37.03
C THR A 48 35.30 -2.91 36.03
N ASP A 49 36.39 -3.57 36.40
CA ASP A 49 37.60 -3.70 35.56
C ASP A 49 37.29 -4.45 34.27
N GLY A 50 36.52 -5.53 34.34
CA GLY A 50 36.05 -6.26 33.17
C GLY A 50 35.17 -5.42 32.24
N ARG A 51 34.27 -4.60 32.80
CA ARG A 51 33.42 -3.69 32.02
C ARG A 51 34.24 -2.59 31.35
N GLU A 52 35.10 -1.91 32.10
CA GLU A 52 35.94 -0.83 31.57
C GLU A 52 36.82 -1.33 30.43
N ARG A 53 37.34 -2.54 30.56
CA ARG A 53 38.18 -3.15 29.52
C ARG A 53 37.41 -3.56 28.28
N ILE A 54 36.21 -4.14 28.42
CA ILE A 54 35.34 -4.38 27.26
C ILE A 54 35.07 -3.06 26.55
N LEU A 55 34.79 -1.97 27.28
CA LEU A 55 34.55 -0.66 26.68
C LEU A 55 35.81 -0.03 26.04
N ALA A 56 37.01 -0.33 26.54
CA ALA A 56 38.25 0.22 26.04
C ALA A 56 38.85 -0.55 24.85
N GLU A 57 38.78 -1.88 24.86
CA GLU A 57 39.50 -2.74 23.92
C GLU A 57 38.58 -3.58 23.02
N GLN A 58 37.36 -3.88 23.47
CA GLN A 58 36.45 -4.84 22.81
C GLN A 58 35.03 -4.27 22.69
N ALA A 59 34.89 -2.95 22.58
CA ALA A 59 33.57 -2.34 22.54
C ALA A 59 32.87 -2.87 21.28
N PRO A 60 31.63 -3.38 21.38
CA PRO A 60 30.97 -4.01 20.24
C PRO A 60 30.93 -3.12 18.99
N ALA A 61 30.78 -1.81 19.17
CA ALA A 61 30.82 -0.83 18.09
C ALA A 61 32.20 -0.69 17.43
N ASP A 62 33.29 -0.76 18.20
CA ASP A 62 34.66 -0.72 17.69
C ASP A 62 35.03 -2.00 16.95
N CYS A 63 34.67 -3.16 17.50
CA CYS A 63 34.84 -4.44 16.82
C CYS A 63 34.08 -4.46 15.50
N ALA A 64 32.81 -4.03 15.49
CA ALA A 64 32.01 -3.93 14.27
C ALA A 64 32.65 -2.99 13.23
N ARG A 65 33.17 -1.83 13.65
CA ARG A 65 33.93 -0.92 12.78
C ARG A 65 35.19 -1.58 12.22
N ALA A 66 35.94 -2.33 13.04
CA ALA A 66 37.15 -3.01 12.60
C ALA A 66 36.85 -4.11 11.58
N TYR A 67 35.80 -4.92 11.80
CA TYR A 67 35.31 -5.89 10.82
C TYR A 67 34.88 -5.21 9.52
N TYR A 68 34.08 -4.14 9.60
CA TYR A 68 33.69 -3.35 8.44
C TYR A 68 34.92 -2.85 7.67
N ALA A 69 35.89 -2.24 8.35
CA ALA A 69 37.09 -1.71 7.71
C ALA A 69 37.94 -2.80 7.04
N ALA A 70 38.04 -3.99 7.64
CA ALA A 70 38.74 -5.14 7.07
C ALA A 70 38.04 -5.67 5.82
N ILE A 71 36.72 -5.87 5.87
CA ILE A 71 35.89 -6.35 4.76
C ILE A 71 35.93 -5.35 3.59
N GLU A 72 35.66 -4.07 3.85
CA GLU A 72 35.70 -3.02 2.83
C GLU A 72 37.12 -2.77 2.31
N GLY A 73 38.13 -2.90 3.17
CA GLY A 73 39.54 -2.82 2.79
C GLY A 73 39.96 -3.95 1.86
N PHE A 74 39.41 -5.15 2.03
CA PHE A 74 39.59 -6.28 1.10
C PHE A 74 38.84 -6.01 -0.21
N ASN A 75 37.57 -5.62 -0.13
CA ASN A 75 36.72 -5.37 -1.30
C ASN A 75 37.29 -4.26 -2.22
N ARG A 76 37.76 -3.15 -1.65
CA ARG A 76 38.41 -2.06 -2.41
C ARG A 76 39.69 -2.47 -3.14
N ARG A 77 40.42 -3.46 -2.60
CA ARG A 77 41.67 -3.98 -3.20
C ARG A 77 41.42 -5.15 -4.16
N ALA A 78 40.23 -5.73 -4.15
CA ALA A 78 39.89 -6.86 -4.99
C ALA A 78 39.82 -6.43 -6.47
N GLN A 79 40.78 -6.86 -7.28
CA GLN A 79 40.71 -6.77 -8.75
C GLN A 79 39.79 -7.83 -9.39
N GLY A 80 38.93 -8.47 -8.58
CA GLY A 80 38.20 -9.68 -8.90
C GLY A 80 37.31 -9.56 -10.14
N ARG A 81 36.66 -8.40 -10.36
CA ARG A 81 35.73 -8.21 -11.47
C ARG A 81 36.36 -8.36 -12.85
N ARG A 82 37.52 -7.73 -13.08
CA ARG A 82 38.22 -7.83 -14.38
C ARG A 82 38.81 -9.22 -14.60
N ARG A 83 39.31 -9.86 -13.53
CA ARG A 83 39.86 -11.21 -13.62
C ARG A 83 38.76 -12.25 -13.84
N LEU A 84 37.63 -12.14 -13.13
CA LEU A 84 36.49 -13.04 -13.30
C LEU A 84 35.95 -12.98 -14.72
N VAL A 85 35.71 -11.78 -15.27
CA VAL A 85 35.31 -11.64 -16.68
C VAL A 85 36.34 -12.26 -17.63
N GLY A 86 37.64 -12.09 -17.34
CA GLY A 86 38.71 -12.72 -18.11
C GLY A 86 38.75 -14.25 -18.02
N GLU A 87 38.44 -14.86 -16.87
CA GLU A 87 38.36 -16.32 -16.71
C GLU A 87 37.06 -16.88 -17.29
N LEU A 88 35.92 -16.20 -17.13
CA LEU A 88 34.64 -16.57 -17.74
C LEU A 88 34.75 -16.59 -19.27
N ALA A 89 35.43 -15.62 -19.87
CA ALA A 89 35.67 -15.57 -21.31
C ALA A 89 36.52 -16.74 -21.85
N ARG A 90 37.14 -17.54 -20.99
CA ARG A 90 37.93 -18.73 -21.36
C ARG A 90 37.15 -20.04 -21.23
N LEU A 91 35.96 -20.01 -20.62
CA LEU A 91 35.11 -21.19 -20.51
C LEU A 91 34.44 -21.47 -21.86
N GLU A 92 34.23 -22.76 -22.16
CA GLU A 92 33.39 -23.14 -23.30
C GLU A 92 31.93 -22.78 -23.01
N THR A 93 31.24 -22.26 -24.02
CA THR A 93 29.84 -21.83 -23.90
C THR A 93 28.91 -23.04 -23.83
N ASP A 94 28.09 -23.10 -22.79
CA ASP A 94 26.95 -24.01 -22.68
C ASP A 94 25.70 -23.18 -22.41
N PRO A 95 24.74 -23.06 -23.34
CA PRO A 95 23.58 -22.18 -23.19
C PRO A 95 22.76 -22.37 -21.91
N ALA A 96 22.74 -23.59 -21.32
CA ALA A 96 22.01 -23.85 -20.09
C ALA A 96 22.79 -23.36 -18.85
N LEU A 97 24.10 -23.57 -18.83
CA LEU A 97 24.99 -23.16 -17.73
C LEU A 97 25.41 -21.69 -17.82
N ASP A 98 25.50 -21.13 -19.03
CA ASP A 98 25.94 -19.75 -19.28
C ASP A 98 25.00 -18.74 -18.61
N VAL A 99 23.69 -19.02 -18.58
CA VAL A 99 22.70 -18.18 -17.88
C VAL A 99 22.89 -18.22 -16.38
N GLU A 100 23.08 -19.42 -15.81
CA GLU A 100 23.31 -19.59 -14.37
C GLU A 100 24.65 -18.98 -13.93
N LEU A 101 25.69 -19.13 -14.76
CA LEU A 101 27.01 -18.60 -14.51
C LEU A 101 27.06 -17.07 -14.63
N ALA A 102 26.39 -16.51 -15.65
CA ALA A 102 26.22 -15.07 -15.77
C ALA A 102 25.46 -14.50 -14.57
N GLN A 103 24.44 -15.22 -14.09
CA GLN A 103 23.71 -14.85 -12.89
C GLN A 103 24.60 -14.85 -11.65
N ALA A 104 25.29 -15.96 -11.37
CA ALA A 104 26.17 -16.08 -10.22
C ALA A 104 27.28 -15.00 -10.24
N ALA A 105 27.79 -14.67 -11.43
CA ALA A 105 28.76 -13.59 -11.61
C ALA A 105 28.16 -12.21 -11.31
N ALA A 106 26.93 -11.93 -11.76
CA ALA A 106 26.24 -10.68 -11.47
C ALA A 106 25.96 -10.52 -9.97
N ASP A 107 25.46 -11.58 -9.31
CA ASP A 107 25.16 -11.58 -7.87
C ASP A 107 26.43 -11.43 -7.02
N SER A 108 27.57 -11.94 -7.50
CA SER A 108 28.85 -11.90 -6.79
C SER A 108 29.66 -10.62 -7.04
N LEU A 109 29.30 -9.83 -8.06
CA LEU A 109 30.02 -8.63 -8.47
C LEU A 109 29.14 -7.40 -8.26
N PRO A 110 29.14 -6.78 -7.06
CA PRO A 110 28.35 -5.59 -6.84
C PRO A 110 28.68 -4.52 -7.90
N ALA A 111 27.65 -3.91 -8.47
CA ALA A 111 27.83 -2.70 -9.25
C ALA A 111 28.49 -1.63 -8.36
N GLY A 112 29.15 -0.63 -8.96
CA GLY A 112 29.77 0.47 -8.21
C GLY A 112 28.77 1.27 -7.38
N ALA A 113 29.21 2.41 -6.83
CA ALA A 113 28.31 3.31 -6.08
C ALA A 113 27.01 3.57 -6.86
N ARG A 114 25.89 3.07 -6.34
CA ARG A 114 24.54 3.25 -6.87
C ARG A 114 23.65 3.90 -5.81
N LEU A 115 22.61 4.60 -6.26
CA LEU A 115 21.54 5.05 -5.37
C LEU A 115 20.72 3.84 -4.91
N ARG A 116 20.13 3.92 -3.71
CA ARG A 116 19.14 2.95 -3.24
C ARG A 116 17.93 2.98 -4.16
N GLN A 117 17.28 1.86 -4.37
CA GLN A 117 16.14 1.75 -5.27
C GLN A 117 14.83 1.63 -4.50
N LEU A 118 13.85 2.43 -4.91
CA LEU A 118 12.44 2.20 -4.61
C LEU A 118 11.83 1.51 -5.84
N LEU A 119 11.71 0.19 -5.76
CA LEU A 119 11.15 -0.67 -6.80
C LEU A 119 9.63 -0.67 -6.65
N VAL A 120 8.92 -0.02 -7.58
CA VAL A 120 7.46 0.14 -7.52
C VAL A 120 6.80 -0.88 -8.44
N ASP A 121 6.11 -1.86 -7.89
CA ASP A 121 5.40 -2.87 -8.68
C ASP A 121 4.22 -2.24 -9.43
N VAL A 122 4.26 -2.37 -10.75
CA VAL A 122 3.26 -1.88 -11.70
C VAL A 122 2.71 -3.04 -12.54
N GLY A 123 2.79 -4.26 -12.01
CA GLY A 123 2.52 -5.49 -12.76
C GLY A 123 1.15 -5.54 -13.43
N GLU A 124 0.09 -5.09 -12.75
CA GLU A 124 -1.25 -5.03 -13.34
C GLU A 124 -1.33 -3.89 -14.35
N ILE A 125 -1.07 -2.64 -13.94
CA ILE A 125 -1.24 -1.49 -14.84
C ILE A 125 -0.35 -1.52 -16.08
N ALA A 126 0.83 -2.16 -16.00
CA ALA A 126 1.72 -2.33 -17.16
C ALA A 126 1.23 -3.40 -18.15
N LYS A 127 0.41 -4.37 -17.70
CA LYS A 127 -0.13 -5.45 -18.55
C LYS A 127 -1.56 -5.15 -18.99
N TRP A 128 -2.38 -4.63 -18.08
CA TRP A 128 -3.80 -4.38 -18.25
C TRP A 128 -4.28 -3.24 -17.35
N ASP A 129 -4.51 -2.06 -17.93
CA ASP A 129 -5.15 -0.94 -17.24
C ASP A 129 -6.68 -1.03 -17.39
N ALA A 130 -7.35 -1.48 -16.33
CA ALA A 130 -8.81 -1.59 -16.25
C ALA A 130 -9.48 -0.22 -16.04
N ASN A 131 -8.68 0.85 -15.87
CA ASN A 131 -9.11 2.17 -15.46
C ASN A 131 -9.95 2.16 -14.18
N SER A 132 -9.59 1.26 -13.25
CA SER A 132 -10.26 1.11 -11.96
C SER A 132 -9.89 2.23 -10.98
N GLY A 133 -10.64 2.32 -9.88
CA GLY A 133 -10.31 3.23 -8.78
C GLY A 133 -8.92 2.98 -8.18
N ILE A 134 -8.49 1.71 -8.07
CA ILE A 134 -7.14 1.36 -7.59
C ILE A 134 -6.08 1.81 -8.59
N GLN A 135 -6.26 1.51 -9.88
CA GLN A 135 -5.27 1.90 -10.89
C GLN A 135 -5.14 3.41 -11.03
N ARG A 136 -6.23 4.17 -10.83
CA ARG A 136 -6.17 5.63 -10.71
C ARG A 136 -5.22 6.08 -9.58
N VAL A 137 -5.29 5.43 -8.42
CA VAL A 137 -4.38 5.70 -7.28
C VAL A 137 -2.95 5.32 -7.64
N VAL A 138 -2.73 4.14 -8.21
CA VAL A 138 -1.39 3.65 -8.62
C VAL A 138 -0.72 4.64 -9.57
N ARG A 139 -1.44 5.13 -10.60
CA ARG A 139 -0.91 6.15 -11.53
C ARG A 139 -0.50 7.42 -10.79
N ALA A 140 -1.36 7.93 -9.92
CA ALA A 140 -1.09 9.18 -9.23
C ALA A 140 0.09 9.08 -8.26
N LEU A 141 0.21 7.96 -7.52
CA LEU A 141 1.37 7.69 -6.67
C LEU A 141 2.65 7.56 -7.52
N LEU A 142 2.59 6.77 -8.60
CA LEU A 142 3.73 6.52 -9.47
C LEU A 142 4.22 7.79 -10.16
N GLU A 143 3.32 8.58 -10.73
CA GLU A 143 3.65 9.86 -11.37
C GLU A 143 4.33 10.81 -10.37
N THR A 144 3.76 10.93 -9.17
CA THR A 144 4.28 11.80 -8.11
C THR A 144 5.69 11.37 -7.65
N LEU A 145 5.93 10.06 -7.54
CA LEU A 145 7.23 9.47 -7.19
C LEU A 145 8.26 9.63 -8.32
N LEU A 146 7.87 9.46 -9.58
CA LEU A 146 8.78 9.61 -10.73
C LEU A 146 9.16 11.07 -10.98
N ARG A 147 8.24 12.02 -10.75
CA ARG A 147 8.48 13.46 -10.95
C ARG A 147 9.38 14.06 -9.87
N GLU A 148 9.20 13.65 -8.62
CA GLU A 148 10.01 14.14 -7.50
C GLU A 148 10.42 12.94 -6.62
N PRO A 149 11.47 12.21 -7.03
CA PRO A 149 11.96 11.06 -6.29
C PRO A 149 12.56 11.48 -4.94
N PRO A 150 12.49 10.64 -3.89
CA PRO A 150 13.10 10.94 -2.60
C PRO A 150 14.62 11.11 -2.74
N ALA A 151 15.19 12.04 -1.97
CA ALA A 151 16.62 12.35 -2.04
C ALA A 151 17.47 11.11 -1.70
N GLY A 152 18.44 10.79 -2.57
CA GLY A 152 19.30 9.61 -2.40
C GLY A 152 18.70 8.29 -2.92
N TRP A 153 17.49 8.34 -3.48
CA TRP A 153 16.78 7.18 -4.00
C TRP A 153 16.52 7.30 -5.50
N ARG A 154 16.50 6.14 -6.17
CA ARG A 154 16.06 5.99 -7.56
C ARG A 154 14.74 5.24 -7.56
N VAL A 155 13.68 5.86 -8.09
CA VAL A 155 12.37 5.21 -8.26
C VAL A 155 12.39 4.44 -9.57
N GLU A 156 12.08 3.14 -9.50
CA GLU A 156 12.11 2.23 -10.65
C GLU A 156 10.81 1.42 -10.68
N PRO A 157 9.94 1.64 -11.67
CA PRO A 157 8.78 0.77 -11.88
C PRO A 157 9.25 -0.65 -12.27
N VAL A 158 8.60 -1.67 -11.74
CA VAL A 158 8.95 -3.09 -11.95
C VAL A 158 7.72 -3.94 -12.18
N PHE A 159 7.88 -5.11 -12.78
CA PHE A 159 6.81 -6.12 -12.89
C PHE A 159 7.38 -7.53 -12.78
N GLY A 160 6.54 -8.47 -12.35
CA GLY A 160 6.86 -9.89 -12.29
C GLY A 160 6.75 -10.56 -13.66
N ASP A 161 7.78 -11.30 -14.03
CA ASP A 161 7.84 -12.19 -15.21
C ASP A 161 7.82 -13.65 -14.74
N PRO A 162 6.64 -14.30 -14.71
CA PRO A 162 6.49 -15.69 -14.25
C PRO A 162 7.23 -16.69 -15.14
N VAL A 163 7.49 -16.36 -16.40
CA VAL A 163 8.22 -17.24 -17.33
C VAL A 163 9.69 -17.32 -16.92
N LEU A 164 10.28 -16.18 -16.54
CA LEU A 164 11.65 -16.11 -16.05
C LEU A 164 11.77 -16.37 -14.53
N GLY A 165 10.66 -16.38 -13.81
CA GLY A 165 10.63 -16.45 -12.34
C GLY A 165 11.31 -15.26 -11.68
N ARG A 166 11.33 -14.09 -12.33
CA ARG A 166 12.07 -12.89 -11.87
C ARG A 166 11.25 -11.61 -12.05
N TYR A 167 11.62 -10.58 -11.31
CA TYR A 167 11.15 -9.21 -11.58
C TYR A 167 12.04 -8.54 -12.63
N ARG A 168 11.43 -7.68 -13.43
CA ARG A 168 12.09 -6.89 -14.48
C ARG A 168 11.75 -5.42 -14.30
N TYR A 169 12.65 -4.55 -14.72
CA TYR A 169 12.37 -3.12 -14.82
C TYR A 169 11.24 -2.90 -15.83
N ALA A 170 10.26 -2.05 -15.54
CA ALA A 170 9.18 -1.71 -16.46
C ALA A 170 9.55 -0.48 -17.31
N ARG A 171 10.71 -0.48 -17.97
CA ARG A 171 11.25 0.72 -18.64
C ARG A 171 10.41 1.14 -19.83
N ARG A 172 9.96 0.18 -20.64
CA ARG A 172 9.07 0.45 -21.78
C ARG A 172 7.76 1.11 -21.33
N PHE A 173 7.12 0.51 -20.33
CA PHE A 173 5.93 1.06 -19.69
C PHE A 173 6.21 2.46 -19.13
N THR A 174 7.33 2.67 -18.43
CA THR A 174 7.67 3.95 -17.83
C THR A 174 7.84 5.05 -18.89
N CYS A 175 8.48 4.75 -20.02
CA CYS A 175 8.61 5.69 -21.13
C CYS A 175 7.23 6.08 -21.70
N GLU A 176 6.36 5.10 -21.94
CA GLU A 176 4.99 5.35 -22.41
C GLU A 176 4.18 6.16 -21.41
N PHE A 177 4.23 5.78 -20.13
CA PHE A 177 3.54 6.43 -19.03
C PHE A 177 3.95 7.91 -18.88
N LEU A 178 5.23 8.24 -19.11
CA LEU A 178 5.73 9.61 -19.07
C LEU A 178 5.61 10.36 -20.41
N GLY A 179 5.09 9.73 -21.47
CA GLY A 179 5.00 10.32 -22.80
C GLY A 179 6.36 10.57 -23.46
N MET A 180 7.36 9.75 -23.15
CA MET A 180 8.75 9.88 -23.61
C MET A 180 9.12 8.80 -24.64
N PRO A 181 10.02 9.08 -25.60
CA PRO A 181 10.53 8.05 -26.50
C PRO A 181 11.26 6.94 -25.74
N CYS A 182 10.91 5.68 -26.02
CA CYS A 182 11.60 4.53 -25.45
C CYS A 182 12.82 4.16 -26.29
N VAL A 183 14.02 4.37 -25.73
CA VAL A 183 15.30 3.98 -26.36
C VAL A 183 15.89 2.69 -25.80
N TRP A 184 15.22 2.08 -24.84
CA TRP A 184 15.67 0.83 -24.22
C TRP A 184 15.39 -0.37 -25.14
N PRO A 185 16.37 -1.27 -25.36
CA PRO A 185 16.17 -2.44 -26.21
C PRO A 185 15.18 -3.43 -25.59
N GLY A 186 15.07 -3.47 -24.27
CA GLY A 186 14.17 -4.32 -23.53
C GLY A 186 14.16 -3.99 -22.03
N ASP A 187 13.32 -4.72 -21.33
CA ASP A 187 13.18 -4.65 -19.87
C ASP A 187 14.11 -5.69 -19.24
N ASP A 188 15.20 -5.27 -18.61
CA ASP A 188 16.15 -6.21 -18.01
C ASP A 188 15.63 -6.74 -16.65
N PRO A 189 16.09 -7.92 -16.20
CA PRO A 189 15.93 -8.32 -14.80
C PRO A 189 16.40 -7.21 -13.85
N ILE A 190 15.71 -7.08 -12.72
CA ILE A 190 16.10 -6.07 -11.74
C ILE A 190 17.39 -6.46 -11.02
N ASP A 191 18.18 -5.45 -10.67
CA ASP A 191 19.27 -5.61 -9.72
C ASP A 191 18.74 -5.25 -8.33
N ILE A 192 19.01 -6.08 -7.33
CA ILE A 192 18.54 -5.90 -5.96
C ILE A 192 19.71 -5.95 -4.98
N TYR A 193 19.67 -5.12 -3.95
CA TYR A 193 20.65 -5.19 -2.87
C TYR A 193 20.03 -4.81 -1.53
N ALA A 194 20.74 -5.16 -0.46
CA ALA A 194 20.36 -4.77 0.89
C ALA A 194 20.11 -3.27 1.01
N GLY A 195 18.97 -2.90 1.59
CA GLY A 195 18.53 -1.52 1.76
C GLY A 195 17.70 -0.95 0.61
N ASP A 196 17.47 -1.69 -0.47
CA ASP A 196 16.41 -1.35 -1.43
C ASP A 196 15.03 -1.61 -0.82
N ILE A 197 14.00 -0.99 -1.42
CA ILE A 197 12.60 -1.16 -1.02
C ILE A 197 11.81 -1.65 -2.23
N PHE A 198 11.07 -2.74 -2.05
CA PHE A 198 10.02 -3.15 -2.98
C PHE A 198 8.68 -2.68 -2.43
N LEU A 199 7.95 -1.88 -3.20
CA LEU A 199 6.62 -1.40 -2.87
C LEU A 199 5.64 -1.94 -3.91
N SER A 200 4.64 -2.70 -3.47
CA SER A 200 3.53 -3.14 -4.33
C SER A 200 2.27 -2.32 -4.05
N PRO A 201 2.08 -1.18 -4.76
CA PRO A 201 0.88 -0.38 -4.64
C PRO A 201 -0.26 -0.89 -5.52
N ASP A 202 0.01 -1.77 -6.48
CA ASP A 202 -0.97 -2.23 -7.46
C ASP A 202 -1.76 -3.47 -6.97
N ALA A 203 -2.93 -3.71 -7.56
CA ALA A 203 -3.82 -4.82 -7.21
C ALA A 203 -3.37 -6.15 -7.86
N CYS A 204 -2.08 -6.47 -7.76
CA CYS A 204 -1.42 -7.64 -8.35
C CYS A 204 -1.81 -8.98 -7.68
N PHE A 205 -3.12 -9.31 -7.63
CA PHE A 205 -3.67 -10.46 -6.91
C PHE A 205 -3.20 -11.81 -7.44
N THR A 206 -2.81 -11.89 -8.72
CA THR A 206 -2.27 -13.10 -9.37
C THR A 206 -0.75 -13.11 -9.34
N GLN A 207 -0.12 -12.02 -9.79
CA GLN A 207 1.33 -11.92 -9.95
C GLN A 207 2.08 -12.07 -8.62
N ILE A 208 1.62 -11.45 -7.53
CA ILE A 208 2.36 -11.49 -6.26
C ILE A 208 2.48 -12.93 -5.72
N PRO A 209 1.40 -13.72 -5.64
CA PRO A 209 1.52 -15.14 -5.31
C PRO A 209 2.39 -15.96 -6.27
N GLU A 210 2.29 -15.73 -7.58
CA GLU A 210 3.09 -16.44 -8.60
C GLU A 210 4.59 -16.16 -8.45
N MET A 211 4.95 -14.96 -7.99
CA MET A 211 6.32 -14.50 -7.83
C MET A 211 6.89 -14.72 -6.43
N GLN A 212 6.26 -15.53 -5.58
CA GLN A 212 6.68 -15.78 -4.19
C GLN A 212 8.17 -16.11 -4.06
N ALA A 213 8.71 -16.99 -4.91
CA ALA A 213 10.12 -17.37 -4.85
C ALA A 213 11.08 -16.18 -5.12
N ALA A 214 10.72 -15.30 -6.05
CA ALA A 214 11.51 -14.10 -6.33
C ALA A 214 11.41 -13.09 -5.18
N LEU A 215 10.24 -12.94 -4.57
CA LEU A 215 10.03 -12.07 -3.40
C LEU A 215 10.81 -12.59 -2.18
N ASP A 216 10.83 -13.91 -1.96
CA ASP A 216 11.62 -14.53 -0.90
C ASP A 216 13.13 -14.28 -1.12
N ALA A 217 13.61 -14.38 -2.35
CA ALA A 217 14.98 -14.04 -2.71
C ALA A 217 15.31 -12.54 -2.45
N MET A 218 14.37 -11.63 -2.74
CA MET A 218 14.52 -10.21 -2.40
C MET A 218 14.64 -9.99 -0.89
N ALA A 219 13.76 -10.61 -0.11
CA ALA A 219 13.81 -10.52 1.35
C ALA A 219 15.15 -11.05 1.90
N GLN A 220 15.64 -12.19 1.38
CA GLN A 220 16.93 -12.77 1.77
C GLN A 220 18.12 -11.88 1.37
N ALA A 221 18.03 -11.15 0.26
CA ALA A 221 19.01 -10.16 -0.16
C ALA A 221 18.97 -8.85 0.66
N GLY A 222 18.04 -8.71 1.61
CA GLY A 222 17.92 -7.54 2.48
C GLY A 222 17.09 -6.40 1.88
N VAL A 223 16.25 -6.69 0.88
CA VAL A 223 15.25 -5.74 0.36
C VAL A 223 14.07 -5.68 1.34
N HIS A 224 13.59 -4.48 1.67
CA HIS A 224 12.39 -4.30 2.48
C HIS A 224 11.15 -4.39 1.61
N LEU A 225 10.31 -5.40 1.84
CA LEU A 225 9.08 -5.64 1.11
C LEU A 225 7.91 -4.93 1.77
N ALA A 226 7.20 -4.11 1.01
CA ALA A 226 5.99 -3.43 1.42
C ALA A 226 4.86 -3.58 0.39
N SER A 227 3.62 -3.65 0.84
CA SER A 227 2.44 -3.68 -0.06
C SER A 227 1.36 -2.72 0.45
N VAL A 228 0.65 -2.08 -0.47
CA VAL A 228 -0.50 -1.23 -0.16
C VAL A 228 -1.76 -2.08 -0.09
N VAL A 229 -2.54 -1.92 0.98
CA VAL A 229 -3.81 -2.61 1.17
C VAL A 229 -4.94 -1.60 1.05
N TYR A 230 -5.77 -1.77 0.02
CA TYR A 230 -6.88 -0.87 -0.27
C TYR A 230 -8.08 -1.16 0.62
N ASP A 231 -8.43 -2.44 0.78
CA ASP A 231 -9.50 -2.90 1.63
C ASP A 231 -9.42 -4.41 1.86
N LEU A 232 -10.28 -4.95 2.73
CA LEU A 232 -10.48 -6.39 2.93
C LEU A 232 -11.89 -6.82 2.48
N LEU A 233 -12.52 -6.10 1.56
CA LEU A 233 -13.92 -6.33 1.19
C LEU A 233 -14.17 -7.73 0.61
N PRO A 234 -13.29 -8.32 -0.24
CA PRO A 234 -13.49 -9.70 -0.70
C PRO A 234 -13.53 -10.72 0.44
N THR A 235 -12.79 -10.48 1.52
CA THR A 235 -12.78 -11.35 2.72
C THR A 235 -13.97 -11.07 3.64
N ARG A 236 -14.34 -9.80 3.82
CA ARG A 236 -15.41 -9.38 4.75
C ARG A 236 -16.81 -9.58 4.17
N PHE A 237 -16.95 -9.43 2.86
CA PHE A 237 -18.22 -9.51 2.14
C PHE A 237 -18.12 -10.46 0.93
N PRO A 238 -17.76 -11.73 1.12
CA PRO A 238 -17.46 -12.65 0.02
C PRO A 238 -18.63 -12.85 -0.95
N HIS A 239 -19.87 -12.69 -0.47
CA HIS A 239 -21.09 -12.74 -1.28
C HIS A 239 -21.18 -11.63 -2.34
N TYR A 240 -20.43 -10.54 -2.18
CA TYR A 240 -20.30 -9.50 -3.22
C TYR A 240 -19.15 -9.75 -4.17
N PHE A 241 -18.26 -10.72 -3.91
CA PHE A 241 -17.06 -10.97 -4.70
C PHE A 241 -16.93 -12.46 -5.09
N PRO A 242 -17.94 -13.08 -5.74
CA PRO A 242 -17.90 -14.50 -6.08
C PRO A 242 -16.79 -14.85 -7.09
N LEU A 243 -16.30 -13.87 -7.85
CA LEU A 243 -15.21 -14.04 -8.82
C LEU A 243 -13.81 -13.92 -8.20
N ALA A 244 -13.70 -13.52 -6.92
CA ALA A 244 -12.42 -13.40 -6.23
C ALA A 244 -11.91 -14.75 -5.66
N ASP A 245 -12.50 -15.87 -6.09
CA ASP A 245 -12.40 -17.21 -5.49
C ASP A 245 -10.95 -17.62 -5.15
N GLY A 246 -10.61 -17.47 -3.88
CA GLY A 246 -9.28 -17.73 -3.30
C GLY A 246 -8.14 -16.83 -3.79
N LEU A 247 -8.29 -16.04 -4.85
CA LEU A 247 -7.24 -15.17 -5.39
C LEU A 247 -6.84 -14.10 -4.37
N PHE A 248 -7.84 -13.38 -3.83
CA PHE A 248 -7.59 -12.35 -2.84
C PHE A 248 -6.99 -12.93 -1.55
N ALA A 249 -7.47 -14.10 -1.13
CA ALA A 249 -6.93 -14.79 0.05
C ALA A 249 -5.47 -15.21 -0.16
N ARG A 250 -5.12 -15.80 -1.31
CA ARG A 250 -3.73 -16.16 -1.64
C ARG A 250 -2.82 -14.93 -1.70
N TRP A 251 -3.30 -13.84 -2.31
CA TRP A 251 -2.58 -12.57 -2.31
C TRP A 251 -2.33 -12.08 -0.90
N LEU A 252 -3.37 -12.05 -0.06
CA LEU A 252 -3.28 -11.60 1.33
C LEU A 252 -2.31 -12.47 2.15
N ASP A 253 -2.36 -13.79 1.99
CA ASP A 253 -1.43 -14.75 2.62
C ASP A 253 0.03 -14.52 2.19
N THR A 254 0.26 -14.16 0.92
CA THR A 254 1.59 -13.83 0.41
C THR A 254 2.10 -12.51 0.98
N ILE A 255 1.31 -11.43 0.89
CA ILE A 255 1.75 -10.12 1.39
C ILE A 255 1.85 -10.09 2.91
N ALA A 256 1.12 -10.95 3.63
CA ALA A 256 1.25 -11.09 5.08
C ALA A 256 2.66 -11.50 5.53
N ARG A 257 3.50 -12.01 4.62
CA ARG A 257 4.90 -12.35 4.87
C ARG A 257 5.86 -11.17 4.74
N PHE A 258 5.40 -10.06 4.13
CA PHE A 258 6.21 -8.88 3.86
C PHE A 258 6.66 -8.20 5.16
N ASN A 259 7.59 -7.26 5.05
CA ASN A 259 8.04 -6.49 6.20
C ASN A 259 6.96 -5.53 6.69
N GLN A 260 6.17 -4.96 5.76
CA GLN A 260 5.20 -3.92 6.07
C GLN A 260 3.98 -3.96 5.15
N LEU A 261 2.79 -3.67 5.70
CA LEU A 261 1.54 -3.49 4.99
C LEU A 261 1.02 -2.07 5.24
N LEU A 262 0.77 -1.33 4.17
CA LEU A 262 0.42 0.09 4.17
C LEU A 262 -1.05 0.26 3.76
N CYS A 263 -1.92 0.51 4.72
CA CYS A 263 -3.34 0.66 4.45
C CYS A 263 -3.68 2.10 4.00
N ILE A 264 -4.67 2.24 3.13
CA ILE A 264 -5.09 3.57 2.62
C ILE A 264 -5.99 4.34 3.60
N SER A 265 -6.31 3.75 4.75
CA SER A 265 -7.05 4.35 5.86
C SER A 265 -6.74 3.63 7.17
N ARG A 266 -7.04 4.30 8.29
CA ARG A 266 -6.94 3.70 9.62
C ARG A 266 -8.00 2.63 9.82
N ALA A 267 -9.20 2.81 9.26
CA ALA A 267 -10.24 1.79 9.26
C ALA A 267 -9.77 0.48 8.62
N VAL A 268 -9.13 0.55 7.45
CA VAL A 268 -8.56 -0.63 6.77
C VAL A 268 -7.39 -1.21 7.57
N ALA A 269 -6.55 -0.37 8.20
CA ALA A 269 -5.49 -0.86 9.07
C ALA A 269 -6.01 -1.64 10.29
N ALA A 270 -7.10 -1.17 10.90
CA ALA A 270 -7.75 -1.88 12.00
C ALA A 270 -8.34 -3.21 11.52
N ASP A 271 -9.06 -3.21 10.39
CA ASP A 271 -9.61 -4.42 9.79
C ASP A 271 -8.52 -5.46 9.46
N LEU A 272 -7.39 -5.00 8.93
CA LEU A 272 -6.26 -5.86 8.59
C LEU A 272 -5.61 -6.44 9.86
N ALA A 273 -5.46 -5.63 10.91
CA ALA A 273 -4.93 -6.09 12.19
C ALA A 273 -5.81 -7.18 12.80
N ASP A 274 -7.13 -6.97 12.82
CA ASP A 274 -8.10 -7.97 13.30
C ASP A 274 -8.05 -9.25 12.45
N TYR A 275 -7.96 -9.10 11.13
CA TYR A 275 -7.84 -10.25 10.23
C TYR A 275 -6.58 -11.07 10.49
N LEU A 276 -5.41 -10.43 10.58
CA LEU A 276 -4.13 -11.12 10.80
C LEU A 276 -4.00 -11.68 12.23
N ALA A 277 -4.67 -11.09 13.22
CA ALA A 277 -4.77 -11.68 14.55
C ALA A 277 -5.54 -13.02 14.53
N ALA A 278 -6.57 -13.13 13.68
CA ALA A 278 -7.31 -14.36 13.48
C ALA A 278 -6.61 -15.35 12.51
N HIS A 279 -5.80 -14.84 11.58
CA HIS A 279 -5.10 -15.59 10.54
C HIS A 279 -3.61 -15.24 10.52
N PRO A 280 -2.84 -15.71 11.52
CA PRO A 280 -1.43 -15.34 11.63
C PRO A 280 -0.63 -15.84 10.42
N PRO A 281 0.36 -15.06 9.93
CA PRO A 281 1.19 -15.43 8.79
C PRO A 281 1.93 -16.75 8.99
N ALA A 282 2.03 -17.56 7.94
CA ALA A 282 2.67 -18.88 7.99
C ALA A 282 4.16 -18.86 8.38
N ASN A 283 4.85 -17.73 8.19
CA ASN A 283 6.25 -17.56 8.59
C ASN A 283 6.41 -17.19 10.08
N GLY A 284 5.31 -17.07 10.84
CA GLY A 284 5.31 -16.74 12.27
C GLY A 284 5.67 -15.29 12.58
N ARG A 285 5.89 -14.43 11.58
CA ARG A 285 6.28 -13.03 11.75
C ARG A 285 5.13 -12.13 11.29
N MET A 286 4.57 -11.36 12.21
CA MET A 286 3.60 -10.32 11.87
C MET A 286 4.27 -9.18 11.09
N PRO A 287 3.67 -8.72 9.98
CA PRO A 287 4.14 -7.54 9.27
C PRO A 287 3.85 -6.28 10.11
N ALA A 288 4.65 -5.23 9.94
CA ALA A 288 4.29 -3.92 10.46
C ALA A 288 3.06 -3.40 9.70
N ILE A 289 2.02 -2.96 10.42
CA ILE A 289 0.83 -2.37 9.81
C ILE A 289 0.88 -0.86 10.03
N ASP A 290 0.85 -0.11 8.94
CA ASP A 290 0.80 1.34 8.94
C ASP A 290 -0.30 1.83 8.00
N TRP A 291 -0.55 3.14 7.99
CA TRP A 291 -1.53 3.73 7.10
C TRP A 291 -1.12 5.13 6.62
N PHE A 292 -1.65 5.50 5.47
CA PHE A 292 -1.59 6.84 4.90
C PHE A 292 -2.90 7.14 4.18
N HIS A 293 -3.27 8.41 4.05
CA HIS A 293 -4.46 8.81 3.31
C HIS A 293 -4.13 9.07 1.84
N LEU A 294 -5.10 8.83 0.97
CA LEU A 294 -4.95 9.06 -0.47
C LEU A 294 -5.06 10.56 -0.81
N GLY A 295 -4.39 10.93 -1.89
CA GLY A 295 -4.59 12.24 -2.51
C GLY A 295 -5.93 12.32 -3.24
N ALA A 296 -6.49 13.53 -3.37
CA ALA A 296 -7.71 13.76 -4.16
C ALA A 296 -7.56 14.90 -5.19
N ASP A 297 -6.31 15.23 -5.47
CA ASP A 297 -5.77 15.81 -6.69
C ASP A 297 -6.38 15.39 -8.02
N LEU A 298 -7.57 15.82 -8.43
CA LEU A 298 -7.94 15.66 -9.84
C LEU A 298 -6.95 16.50 -10.67
N GLU A 299 -6.27 15.86 -11.62
CA GLU A 299 -5.35 16.51 -12.55
C GLU A 299 -5.97 17.82 -13.01
N THR A 300 -5.24 18.91 -12.82
CA THR A 300 -5.57 20.22 -13.35
C THR A 300 -5.40 20.22 -14.87
N ALA A 301 -6.11 19.35 -15.59
CA ALA A 301 -6.38 19.55 -16.99
C ALA A 301 -7.35 20.74 -17.06
N THR A 302 -6.77 21.91 -17.28
CA THR A 302 -7.43 23.11 -17.80
C THR A 302 -7.90 22.84 -19.24
N ALA A 303 -8.68 21.79 -19.46
CA ALA A 303 -9.45 21.65 -20.67
C ALA A 303 -10.65 22.61 -20.53
N PRO A 304 -10.82 23.57 -21.45
CA PRO A 304 -12.03 24.37 -21.46
C PRO A 304 -13.22 23.42 -21.66
N VAL A 305 -14.21 23.51 -20.77
CA VAL A 305 -15.49 22.83 -20.97
C VAL A 305 -16.04 23.31 -22.31
N ALA A 306 -16.13 22.42 -23.30
CA ALA A 306 -16.77 22.73 -24.56
C ALA A 306 -18.21 23.17 -24.24
N ARG A 307 -18.58 24.39 -24.64
CA ARG A 307 -19.95 24.88 -24.52
C ARG A 307 -20.85 24.09 -25.47
N GLY A 308 -21.82 23.39 -24.88
CA GLY A 308 -22.95 22.72 -25.52
C GLY A 308 -23.64 21.77 -24.55
N GLU A 309 -24.41 22.30 -23.59
CA GLU A 309 -25.07 21.56 -22.49
C GLU A 309 -25.92 20.36 -22.98
N ASP A 310 -25.78 19.20 -22.31
CA ASP A 310 -26.87 18.50 -21.61
C ASP A 310 -26.35 17.26 -20.80
N LEU A 311 -25.92 17.46 -19.54
CA LEU A 311 -25.58 16.38 -18.57
C LEU A 311 -26.79 16.11 -17.67
N ARG A 312 -27.62 15.13 -18.01
CA ARG A 312 -29.00 15.47 -18.41
C ARG A 312 -29.81 16.42 -17.51
N GLU A 313 -30.41 17.43 -18.15
CA GLU A 313 -30.17 18.90 -18.05
C GLU A 313 -29.56 19.46 -16.75
N ALA A 314 -28.23 19.30 -16.70
CA ALA A 314 -27.32 19.58 -15.59
C ALA A 314 -27.85 18.99 -14.27
N ALA A 315 -28.02 17.66 -14.22
CA ALA A 315 -28.57 16.92 -13.09
C ALA A 315 -29.93 17.45 -12.58
N LEU A 316 -30.68 18.04 -13.53
CA LEU A 316 -32.03 18.59 -13.51
C LEU A 316 -32.35 19.62 -12.41
N ARG A 317 -31.54 20.69 -12.39
CA ARG A 317 -31.64 21.93 -11.57
C ARG A 317 -33.06 22.55 -11.46
N THR A 318 -33.58 22.61 -10.22
CA THR A 318 -34.18 23.80 -9.56
C THR A 318 -33.98 23.67 -8.04
N PRO A 319 -33.96 24.75 -7.24
CA PRO A 319 -34.06 24.67 -5.76
C PRO A 319 -35.26 23.82 -5.30
N ASP A 320 -36.28 23.75 -6.15
CA ASP A 320 -37.53 23.05 -5.94
C ASP A 320 -37.45 21.53 -6.22
N ARG A 321 -36.36 21.07 -6.87
CA ARG A 321 -36.07 19.65 -7.14
C ARG A 321 -34.63 19.28 -6.74
N PRO A 322 -34.39 18.89 -5.48
CA PRO A 322 -33.06 18.43 -5.06
C PRO A 322 -32.65 17.12 -5.75
N SER A 323 -31.34 16.94 -5.97
CA SER A 323 -30.79 15.74 -6.61
C SER A 323 -29.68 15.07 -5.80
N PHE A 324 -29.71 13.74 -5.76
CA PHE A 324 -28.74 12.88 -5.10
C PHE A 324 -27.83 12.23 -6.14
N LEU A 325 -26.53 12.50 -6.04
CA LEU A 325 -25.49 11.95 -6.91
C LEU A 325 -24.87 10.70 -6.28
N MET A 326 -24.81 9.61 -7.01
CA MET A 326 -23.98 8.45 -6.70
C MET A 326 -22.84 8.37 -7.72
N VAL A 327 -21.60 8.23 -7.24
CA VAL A 327 -20.40 8.17 -8.10
C VAL A 327 -19.66 6.85 -7.87
N GLY A 328 -19.34 6.16 -8.96
CA GLY A 328 -18.52 4.95 -8.95
C GLY A 328 -19.15 3.80 -9.73
N THR A 329 -18.40 2.70 -9.88
CA THR A 329 -18.88 1.48 -10.53
C THR A 329 -20.18 0.98 -9.89
N ILE A 330 -21.15 0.61 -10.74
CA ILE A 330 -22.42 0.01 -10.28
C ILE A 330 -22.16 -1.44 -9.93
N GLU A 331 -22.08 -1.71 -8.63
CA GLU A 331 -21.82 -3.02 -8.04
C GLU A 331 -22.65 -3.20 -6.74
N PRO A 332 -22.84 -4.43 -6.25
CA PRO A 332 -23.84 -4.74 -5.20
C PRO A 332 -23.61 -3.97 -3.90
N ARG A 333 -22.34 -3.86 -3.46
CA ARG A 333 -21.98 -3.22 -2.18
C ARG A 333 -22.15 -1.70 -2.17
N LYS A 334 -22.22 -1.05 -3.33
CA LYS A 334 -22.26 0.42 -3.43
C LYS A 334 -23.64 1.01 -3.14
N GLY A 335 -24.64 0.15 -2.96
CA GLY A 335 -25.97 0.55 -2.51
C GLY A 335 -26.86 1.17 -3.60
N HIS A 336 -26.55 1.01 -4.88
CA HIS A 336 -27.38 1.53 -5.98
C HIS A 336 -28.80 0.95 -5.98
N ALA A 337 -28.94 -0.35 -5.71
CA ALA A 337 -30.26 -1.00 -5.58
C ALA A 337 -31.04 -0.46 -4.38
N LEU A 338 -30.36 -0.23 -3.26
CA LEU A 338 -30.94 0.36 -2.05
C LEU A 338 -31.41 1.80 -2.31
N ALA A 339 -30.57 2.60 -2.95
CA ALA A 339 -30.90 3.98 -3.33
C ALA A 339 -32.12 4.03 -4.24
N LEU A 340 -32.16 3.20 -5.29
CA LEU A 340 -33.33 3.12 -6.17
C LEU A 340 -34.60 2.75 -5.39
N ALA A 341 -34.54 1.74 -4.51
CA ALA A 341 -35.69 1.31 -3.70
C ALA A 341 -36.18 2.36 -2.69
N ALA A 342 -35.27 3.20 -2.18
CA ALA A 342 -35.61 4.33 -1.31
C ALA A 342 -36.22 5.49 -2.11
N MET A 343 -35.71 5.75 -3.31
CA MET A 343 -36.25 6.77 -4.22
C MET A 343 -37.64 6.38 -4.74
N GLU A 344 -37.90 5.10 -5.03
CA GLU A 344 -39.24 4.59 -5.38
C GLU A 344 -40.28 4.91 -4.31
N ARG A 345 -39.90 4.80 -3.02
CA ARG A 345 -40.77 5.16 -1.89
C ARG A 345 -41.00 6.66 -1.82
N LEU A 346 -39.93 7.44 -1.92
CA LEU A 346 -40.00 8.90 -1.92
C LEU A 346 -40.93 9.40 -3.04
N TRP A 347 -40.80 8.84 -4.23
CA TRP A 347 -41.64 9.13 -5.38
C TRP A 347 -43.10 8.71 -5.20
N GLY A 348 -43.34 7.55 -4.58
CA GLY A 348 -44.68 7.08 -4.23
C GLY A 348 -45.38 7.94 -3.18
N ALA A 349 -44.61 8.58 -2.29
CA ALA A 349 -45.11 9.56 -1.32
C ALA A 349 -45.32 10.97 -1.91
N GLY A 350 -45.05 11.17 -3.21
CA GLY A 350 -45.21 12.45 -3.90
C GLY A 350 -43.97 13.35 -3.87
N GLY A 351 -42.83 12.87 -3.37
CA GLY A 351 -41.55 13.57 -3.45
C GLY A 351 -41.04 13.65 -4.90
N ASP A 352 -40.33 14.74 -5.22
CA ASP A 352 -39.87 15.02 -6.59
C ASP A 352 -38.34 14.95 -6.77
N ALA A 353 -37.59 14.60 -5.72
CA ALA A 353 -36.12 14.56 -5.79
C ALA A 353 -35.60 13.60 -6.87
N ALA A 354 -34.46 13.94 -7.47
CA ALA A 354 -33.84 13.14 -8.52
C ALA A 354 -32.71 12.24 -7.98
N LEU A 355 -32.55 11.07 -8.59
CA LEU A 355 -31.39 10.19 -8.41
C LEU A 355 -30.53 10.24 -9.67
N VAL A 356 -29.25 10.59 -9.49
CA VAL A 356 -28.26 10.66 -10.55
C VAL A 356 -27.16 9.64 -10.25
N ILE A 357 -26.97 8.68 -11.15
CA ILE A 357 -25.94 7.65 -11.06
C ILE A 357 -24.87 7.94 -12.10
N ALA A 358 -23.63 8.10 -11.67
CA ALA A 358 -22.48 8.41 -12.50
C ALA A 358 -21.45 7.28 -12.38
N GLY A 359 -21.48 6.33 -13.33
CA GLY A 359 -20.74 5.09 -13.17
C GLY A 359 -20.92 4.08 -14.29
N ALA A 360 -19.88 3.28 -14.52
CA ALA A 360 -19.95 2.13 -15.42
C ALA A 360 -20.69 0.96 -14.76
N ARG A 361 -21.29 0.08 -15.59
CA ARG A 361 -21.80 -1.22 -15.13
C ARG A 361 -20.65 -2.07 -14.57
N GLY A 362 -20.80 -2.56 -13.34
CA GLY A 362 -19.91 -3.53 -12.72
C GLY A 362 -20.43 -4.96 -12.82
N TRP A 363 -20.24 -5.74 -11.76
CA TRP A 363 -20.61 -7.16 -11.67
C TRP A 363 -21.89 -7.37 -10.85
N MET A 364 -22.56 -8.52 -11.04
CA MET A 364 -23.74 -8.94 -10.25
C MET A 364 -24.87 -7.90 -10.18
N VAL A 365 -25.06 -7.13 -11.24
CA VAL A 365 -26.03 -6.03 -11.29
C VAL A 365 -27.01 -6.16 -12.44
N ASP A 366 -27.09 -7.31 -13.10
CA ASP A 366 -27.89 -7.48 -14.33
C ASP A 366 -29.37 -7.09 -14.12
N ASP A 367 -29.99 -7.58 -13.04
CA ASP A 367 -31.37 -7.24 -12.67
C ASP A 367 -31.52 -5.74 -12.34
N LEU A 368 -30.52 -5.14 -11.68
CA LEU A 368 -30.52 -3.72 -11.38
C LEU A 368 -30.40 -2.89 -12.66
N MET A 369 -29.52 -3.29 -13.58
CA MET A 369 -29.36 -2.61 -14.86
C MET A 369 -30.67 -2.64 -15.63
N GLU A 370 -31.32 -3.80 -15.74
CA GLU A 370 -32.62 -3.91 -16.41
C GLU A 370 -33.66 -2.98 -15.76
N LYS A 371 -33.71 -3.00 -14.42
CA LYS A 371 -34.61 -2.13 -13.65
C LYS A 371 -34.34 -0.65 -13.91
N LEU A 372 -33.08 -0.21 -13.97
CA LEU A 372 -32.71 1.17 -14.25
C LEU A 372 -33.13 1.61 -15.67
N HIS A 373 -32.96 0.74 -16.67
CA HIS A 373 -33.33 1.06 -18.06
C HIS A 373 -34.83 1.15 -18.25
N GLN A 374 -35.60 0.20 -17.69
CA GLN A 374 -37.05 0.12 -17.86
C GLN A 374 -37.84 0.97 -16.86
N HIS A 375 -37.17 1.63 -15.91
CA HIS A 375 -37.86 2.36 -14.85
C HIS A 375 -38.74 3.49 -15.43
N PRO A 376 -40.00 3.67 -14.96
CA PRO A 376 -40.88 4.75 -15.44
C PRO A 376 -40.33 6.17 -15.26
N GLU A 377 -39.39 6.35 -14.33
CA GLU A 377 -38.72 7.62 -14.03
C GLU A 377 -37.39 7.81 -14.77
N SER A 378 -36.96 6.82 -15.55
CA SER A 378 -35.74 6.88 -16.36
C SER A 378 -35.82 8.06 -17.33
N GLY A 379 -34.78 8.90 -17.32
CA GLY A 379 -34.72 10.14 -18.10
C GLY A 379 -35.58 11.30 -17.57
N ARG A 380 -36.29 11.12 -16.44
CA ARG A 380 -37.11 12.17 -15.79
C ARG A 380 -36.54 12.61 -14.45
N ARG A 381 -36.47 11.69 -13.49
CA ARG A 381 -35.88 11.89 -12.15
C ARG A 381 -34.98 10.73 -11.74
N LEU A 382 -34.78 9.76 -12.62
CA LEU A 382 -33.71 8.77 -12.56
C LEU A 382 -32.79 8.98 -13.77
N ILE A 383 -31.57 9.46 -13.52
CA ILE A 383 -30.58 9.76 -14.55
C ILE A 383 -29.39 8.84 -14.35
N TRP A 384 -29.04 8.05 -15.36
CA TRP A 384 -27.82 7.26 -15.36
C TRP A 384 -26.88 7.76 -16.46
N ILE A 385 -25.67 8.11 -16.05
CA ILE A 385 -24.58 8.56 -16.90
C ILE A 385 -23.49 7.50 -16.84
N GLU A 386 -23.36 6.75 -17.92
CA GLU A 386 -22.38 5.69 -18.04
C GLU A 386 -21.00 6.28 -18.39
N ARG A 387 -19.98 5.94 -17.60
CA ARG A 387 -18.57 6.32 -17.84
C ARG A 387 -18.37 7.83 -18.10
N PRO A 388 -18.77 8.72 -17.17
CA PRO A 388 -18.52 10.15 -17.34
C PRO A 388 -17.02 10.44 -17.42
N SER A 389 -16.63 11.37 -18.28
CA SER A 389 -15.31 11.99 -18.27
C SER A 389 -15.09 12.81 -17.00
N ASP A 390 -13.84 13.12 -16.67
CA ASP A 390 -13.51 13.98 -15.51
C ASP A 390 -14.12 15.39 -15.62
N ALA A 391 -14.31 15.90 -16.85
CA ALA A 391 -15.01 17.16 -17.07
C ALA A 391 -16.50 17.04 -16.73
N GLU A 392 -17.13 15.94 -17.17
CA GLU A 392 -18.54 15.68 -16.90
C GLU A 392 -18.80 15.41 -15.41
N LEU A 393 -17.94 14.62 -14.77
CA LEU A 393 -18.03 14.33 -13.34
C LEU A 393 -17.90 15.61 -12.49
N ARG A 394 -16.97 16.51 -12.82
CA ARG A 394 -16.87 17.83 -12.18
C ARG A 394 -18.13 18.67 -12.37
N GLN A 395 -18.78 18.58 -13.53
CA GLN A 395 -20.06 19.26 -13.76
C GLN A 395 -21.18 18.65 -12.91
N LEU A 396 -21.22 17.33 -12.74
CA LEU A 396 -22.20 16.67 -11.87
C LEU A 396 -22.02 17.06 -10.39
N TYR A 397 -20.79 17.08 -9.88
CA TYR A 397 -20.53 17.55 -8.51
C TYR A 397 -21.00 18.99 -8.25
N ARG A 398 -20.93 19.85 -9.27
CA ARG A 398 -21.41 21.25 -9.19
C ARG A 398 -22.92 21.39 -9.34
N ALA A 399 -23.55 20.45 -10.03
CA ALA A 399 -24.96 20.56 -10.44
C ALA A 399 -25.91 19.85 -9.47
N CYS A 400 -25.46 18.78 -8.81
CA CYS A 400 -26.27 18.03 -7.86
C CYS A 400 -26.43 18.74 -6.51
N SER A 401 -27.41 18.31 -5.70
CA SER A 401 -27.68 18.90 -4.37
C SER A 401 -27.00 18.16 -3.23
N CYS A 402 -26.77 16.85 -3.39
CA CYS A 402 -26.12 16.00 -2.40
C CYS A 402 -25.34 14.88 -3.08
N LEU A 403 -24.16 14.52 -2.55
CA LEU A 403 -23.59 13.20 -2.78
C LEU A 403 -24.29 12.19 -1.88
N LEU A 404 -24.79 11.10 -2.44
CA LEU A 404 -25.27 9.93 -1.70
C LEU A 404 -24.21 8.82 -1.75
N ALA A 405 -23.54 8.59 -0.63
CA ALA A 405 -22.55 7.51 -0.47
C ALA A 405 -23.16 6.35 0.33
N ALA A 406 -23.92 5.48 -0.34
CA ALA A 406 -24.68 4.40 0.29
C ALA A 406 -23.91 3.05 0.40
N SER A 407 -22.59 3.09 0.34
CA SER A 407 -21.74 1.89 0.31
C SER A 407 -21.76 1.13 1.63
N GLU A 408 -21.85 -0.21 1.56
CA GLU A 408 -21.80 -1.11 2.73
C GLU A 408 -20.38 -1.26 3.28
N GLY A 409 -19.38 -1.07 2.41
CA GLY A 409 -17.97 -1.11 2.76
C GLY A 409 -17.12 -0.43 1.69
N GLU A 410 -16.07 0.27 2.12
CA GLU A 410 -15.13 1.03 1.28
C GLU A 410 -13.74 1.00 1.91
N GLY A 411 -12.71 1.20 1.07
CA GLY A 411 -11.33 1.37 1.54
C GLY A 411 -10.97 2.79 1.98
N PHE A 412 -11.55 3.81 1.32
CA PHE A 412 -11.28 5.23 1.61
C PHE A 412 -12.49 6.14 1.33
N GLY A 413 -13.02 6.11 0.10
CA GLY A 413 -14.16 6.96 -0.28
C GLY A 413 -13.77 8.29 -0.94
N LEU A 414 -12.91 8.24 -1.96
CA LEU A 414 -12.53 9.42 -2.76
C LEU A 414 -13.72 10.30 -3.23
N PRO A 415 -14.90 9.74 -3.60
CA PRO A 415 -16.06 10.58 -3.94
C PRO A 415 -16.49 11.56 -2.84
N LEU A 416 -16.30 11.25 -1.56
CA LEU A 416 -16.62 12.17 -0.45
C LEU A 416 -15.75 13.42 -0.51
N ILE A 417 -14.45 13.24 -0.76
CA ILE A 417 -13.49 14.33 -0.88
C ILE A 417 -13.76 15.12 -2.15
N GLU A 418 -13.99 14.45 -3.28
CA GLU A 418 -14.31 15.08 -4.56
C GLU A 418 -15.58 15.96 -4.44
N ALA A 419 -16.64 15.46 -3.78
CA ALA A 419 -17.85 16.24 -3.48
C ALA A 419 -17.55 17.46 -2.61
N ALA A 420 -16.77 17.30 -1.54
CA ALA A 420 -16.42 18.39 -0.64
C ALA A 420 -15.59 19.50 -1.33
N ARG A 421 -14.72 19.14 -2.27
CA ARG A 421 -13.98 20.12 -3.11
C ARG A 421 -14.90 20.96 -3.99
N HIS A 422 -16.14 20.52 -4.20
CA HIS A 422 -17.19 21.24 -4.91
C HIS A 422 -18.26 21.83 -3.99
N ASP A 423 -18.01 21.88 -2.67
CA ASP A 423 -18.97 22.31 -1.64
C ASP A 423 -20.30 21.52 -1.66
N LEU A 424 -20.32 20.33 -2.27
CA LEU A 424 -21.51 19.49 -2.37
C LEU A 424 -21.77 18.78 -1.04
N PRO A 425 -22.91 19.00 -0.35
CA PRO A 425 -23.26 18.26 0.86
C PRO A 425 -23.20 16.75 0.65
N ILE A 426 -22.94 16.02 1.73
CA ILE A 426 -22.75 14.56 1.69
C ILE A 426 -23.77 13.91 2.62
N LEU A 427 -24.47 12.89 2.11
CA LEU A 427 -25.24 11.92 2.88
C LEU A 427 -24.56 10.57 2.71
N ALA A 428 -23.92 10.08 3.76
CA ALA A 428 -23.12 8.86 3.72
C ALA A 428 -23.70 7.78 4.66
N ARG A 429 -23.50 6.51 4.34
CA ARG A 429 -23.75 5.44 5.32
C ARG A 429 -22.80 5.61 6.50
N ASP A 430 -23.26 5.31 7.70
CA ASP A 430 -22.43 5.35 8.92
C ASP A 430 -21.48 4.14 8.99
N ILE A 431 -20.37 4.21 8.24
CA ILE A 431 -19.30 3.22 8.27
C ILE A 431 -17.98 3.84 8.76
N PRO A 432 -17.08 3.08 9.40
CA PRO A 432 -15.86 3.62 10.04
C PRO A 432 -15.02 4.51 9.12
N VAL A 433 -14.82 4.09 7.87
CA VAL A 433 -13.99 4.86 6.91
C VAL A 433 -14.64 6.18 6.48
N PHE A 434 -15.97 6.24 6.37
CA PHE A 434 -16.66 7.50 6.06
C PHE A 434 -16.67 8.46 7.25
N ARG A 435 -16.67 7.94 8.49
CA ARG A 435 -16.43 8.75 9.69
C ARG A 435 -15.00 9.27 9.75
N GLU A 436 -14.03 8.43 9.39
CA GLU A 436 -12.62 8.82 9.31
C GLU A 436 -12.37 9.93 8.29
N VAL A 437 -12.98 9.83 7.10
CA VAL A 437 -12.72 10.77 6.00
C VAL A 437 -13.57 12.05 6.11
N ALA A 438 -14.87 11.94 6.40
CA ALA A 438 -15.76 13.10 6.38
C ALA A 438 -16.04 13.71 7.76
N GLY A 439 -15.84 12.99 8.87
CA GLY A 439 -16.03 13.53 10.22
C GLY A 439 -17.39 14.23 10.40
N ASP A 440 -17.37 15.52 10.74
CA ASP A 440 -18.57 16.35 10.92
C ASP A 440 -19.04 17.07 9.64
N HIS A 441 -18.39 16.81 8.50
CA HIS A 441 -18.67 17.45 7.20
C HIS A 441 -19.66 16.64 6.33
N ALA A 442 -20.34 15.66 6.91
CA ALA A 442 -21.37 14.86 6.25
C ALA A 442 -22.55 14.57 7.19
N SER A 443 -23.73 14.36 6.59
CA SER A 443 -24.86 13.71 7.25
C SER A 443 -24.71 12.20 7.12
N TYR A 444 -25.11 11.46 8.15
CA TYR A 444 -24.96 10.01 8.20
C TYR A 444 -26.31 9.31 8.37
N PHE A 445 -26.44 8.13 7.78
CA PHE A 445 -27.55 7.23 8.02
C PHE A 445 -27.06 5.83 8.35
N ASP A 446 -27.80 5.13 9.19
CA ASP A 446 -27.54 3.73 9.55
C ASP A 446 -28.65 2.83 8.98
N GLY A 447 -28.29 1.59 8.64
CA GLY A 447 -29.19 0.58 8.11
C GLY A 447 -28.95 0.16 6.66
N THR A 448 -29.45 -1.04 6.35
CA THR A 448 -29.36 -1.70 5.03
C THR A 448 -30.69 -1.73 4.30
N GLY A 449 -31.78 -1.30 4.95
CA GLY A 449 -33.14 -1.40 4.44
C GLY A 449 -33.59 -0.14 3.70
N PRO A 450 -34.42 -0.25 2.64
CA PRO A 450 -34.92 0.93 1.91
C PRO A 450 -35.66 1.94 2.78
N GLU A 451 -36.34 1.50 3.84
CA GLU A 451 -37.04 2.41 4.78
C GLU A 451 -36.07 3.33 5.53
N THR A 452 -34.91 2.81 5.91
CA THR A 452 -33.89 3.58 6.64
C THR A 452 -33.29 4.66 5.77
N LEU A 453 -32.94 4.33 4.52
CA LEU A 453 -32.44 5.31 3.56
C LEU A 453 -33.55 6.29 3.15
N HIS A 454 -34.78 5.83 2.95
CA HIS A 454 -35.92 6.72 2.67
C HIS A 454 -36.09 7.79 3.76
N ALA A 455 -36.14 7.39 5.03
CA ALA A 455 -36.23 8.34 6.15
C ALA A 455 -35.04 9.31 6.21
N ALA A 456 -33.84 8.84 5.89
CA ALA A 456 -32.64 9.68 5.83
C ALA A 456 -32.71 10.70 4.67
N LEU A 457 -33.21 10.30 3.50
CA LEU A 457 -33.44 11.20 2.37
C LEU A 457 -34.46 12.28 2.73
N GLU A 458 -35.58 11.92 3.36
CA GLU A 458 -36.58 12.90 3.82
C GLU A 458 -36.01 13.88 4.86
N ALA A 459 -35.29 13.38 5.85
CA ALA A 459 -34.64 14.20 6.87
C ALA A 459 -33.61 15.16 6.25
N TRP A 460 -32.81 14.67 5.31
CA TRP A 460 -31.84 15.49 4.59
C TRP A 460 -32.53 16.56 3.73
N LEU A 461 -33.58 16.20 2.99
CA LEU A 461 -34.37 17.14 2.16
C LEU A 461 -34.98 18.25 3.01
N ALA A 462 -35.57 17.90 4.17
CA ALA A 462 -36.13 18.88 5.11
C ALA A 462 -35.06 19.82 5.69
N ALA A 463 -33.88 19.30 6.00
CA ALA A 463 -32.74 20.11 6.44
C ALA A 463 -32.23 21.02 5.32
N PHE A 464 -32.12 20.51 4.09
CA PHE A 464 -31.68 21.24 2.91
C PHE A 464 -32.61 22.42 2.59
N GLN A 465 -33.93 22.18 2.55
CA GLN A 465 -34.94 23.23 2.35
C GLN A 465 -34.91 24.31 3.44
N ALA A 466 -34.58 23.93 4.68
CA ALA A 466 -34.44 24.86 5.79
C ALA A 466 -33.08 25.59 5.85
N GLY A 467 -32.16 25.33 4.90
CA GLY A 467 -30.80 25.89 4.92
C GLY A 467 -29.94 25.35 6.08
N ARG A 468 -30.26 24.17 6.62
CA ARG A 468 -29.62 23.53 7.77
C ARG A 468 -28.94 22.19 7.43
N ALA A 469 -28.89 21.82 6.15
CA ALA A 469 -28.12 20.65 5.73
C ALA A 469 -26.64 20.81 6.09
N VAL A 470 -26.02 19.75 6.60
CA VAL A 470 -24.59 19.73 6.92
C VAL A 470 -23.80 19.95 5.62
N GLY A 471 -23.04 21.05 5.57
CA GLY A 471 -22.17 21.35 4.43
C GLY A 471 -20.87 20.55 4.49
N SER A 472 -20.28 20.30 3.33
CA SER A 472 -19.00 19.58 3.19
C SER A 472 -17.78 20.49 3.16
N ARG A 473 -17.99 21.82 3.17
CA ARG A 473 -16.91 22.80 3.12
C ARG A 473 -15.94 22.62 4.27
N GLY A 474 -14.65 22.66 3.95
CA GLY A 474 -13.57 22.55 4.94
C GLY A 474 -13.19 21.12 5.30
N LEU A 475 -13.80 20.09 4.65
CA LEU A 475 -13.37 18.70 4.79
C LEU A 475 -11.85 18.59 4.51
N PRO A 476 -11.04 18.10 5.46
CA PRO A 476 -9.60 17.96 5.26
C PRO A 476 -9.27 16.91 4.19
N TRP A 477 -8.35 17.22 3.29
CA TRP A 477 -7.88 16.29 2.27
C TRP A 477 -6.41 16.54 1.92
N LEU A 478 -5.78 15.57 1.28
CA LEU A 478 -4.37 15.63 0.86
C LEU A 478 -4.24 15.79 -0.65
N THR A 479 -3.22 16.52 -1.09
CA THR A 479 -2.74 16.38 -2.46
C THR A 479 -2.03 15.04 -2.66
N TRP A 480 -1.84 14.60 -3.91
CA TRP A 480 -1.05 13.41 -4.21
C TRP A 480 0.39 13.54 -3.73
N ARG A 481 0.99 14.74 -3.82
CA ARG A 481 2.29 15.05 -3.22
C ARG A 481 2.29 14.78 -1.71
N GLN A 482 1.32 15.33 -0.98
CA GLN A 482 1.19 15.12 0.47
C GLN A 482 0.92 13.66 0.83
N SER A 483 0.13 12.94 0.01
CA SER A 483 -0.12 11.50 0.18
C SER A 483 1.15 10.69 -0.02
N VAL A 484 1.95 10.99 -1.04
CA VAL A 484 3.27 10.36 -1.26
C VAL A 484 4.25 10.70 -0.14
N ASP A 485 4.29 11.94 0.34
CA ASP A 485 5.14 12.32 1.49
C ASP A 485 4.75 11.51 2.73
N ALA A 486 3.45 11.35 3.01
CA ALA A 486 2.95 10.53 4.10
C ALA A 486 3.31 9.04 3.92
N LEU A 487 3.18 8.51 2.70
CA LEU A 487 3.61 7.15 2.35
C LEU A 487 5.10 6.94 2.61
N LEU A 488 5.95 7.84 2.10
CA LEU A 488 7.41 7.76 2.23
C LEU A 488 7.86 7.86 3.68
N GLN A 489 7.18 8.65 4.51
CA GLN A 489 7.45 8.73 5.96
C GLN A 489 7.22 7.42 6.72
N ARG A 490 6.41 6.49 6.17
CA ARG A 490 6.18 5.16 6.75
C ARG A 490 7.20 4.12 6.30
N LEU A 491 7.88 4.37 5.18
CA LEU A 491 8.89 3.47 4.66
C LEU A 491 10.25 3.71 5.34
N PRO A 492 11.12 2.68 5.46
CA PRO A 492 12.43 2.81 6.10
C PRO A 492 13.45 3.48 5.17
N MET A 493 13.23 4.75 4.87
CA MET A 493 14.00 5.53 3.88
C MET A 493 15.30 6.15 4.43
N ASN A 494 15.61 5.94 5.72
CA ASN A 494 16.72 6.60 6.45
C ASN A 494 18.10 5.93 6.32
#